data_AF-A0A7C6HFE0-F1
#
_entry.id   AF-A0A7C6HFE0-F1
#
_cell.length_a   1.000
_cell.length_b   1.000
_cell.length_c   1.000
_cell.angle_alpha   90.00
_cell.angle_beta   90.00
_cell.angle_gamma   90.00
#
_symmetry.space_group_name_H-M   'P 1'
#
loop_
_entity.id
_entity.type
_entity.pdbx_description
1 polymer ?
#
loop_
_entity_poly.entity_id
_entity_poly.type
_entity_poly.pdbx_seq_one_letter_code
_entity_poly.pdbx_strand_id
1 'polypeptide(L)'
;MKRRVVFILIVLILVLTTACNRNGGGNVKYIEREPADCDIGIWYSVWYAYLDEMSNSVQRNTWNAWDIQYDVLLPDGTYGKYDSLDEDIIFFHLEQMADLGIDFVIMDQTNHIDVENGYINERALKFAQCIKEWNDIPENRPIKYCSAIGAIQWSNNAASIEQEAKILWDRYCMQEFGTSDYHYYLDDKPLLIVYGDGGEELWNNYDGKKTYGEMFTIRYADNGSNPGRYGWAFDKGTQLHEEVVVVMPGWNNRKGAPPVMRNQGKWYREQWEKLLMAEKKPEIVVINSFNEYAENTAIFPADTSKMTNEIEKWIDENGEISTTMYWKMTKDYIEQLRSGKYKVFEN
;
A
#
# COMPACT_ATOMS: atom_id res chain seq x y z
N MET A 1 -12.94 -37.11 -40.72
CA MET A 1 -12.54 -35.89 -39.99
C MET A 1 -11.74 -36.30 -38.75
N LYS A 2 -10.40 -36.26 -38.81
CA LYS A 2 -9.52 -36.56 -37.67
C LYS A 2 -9.08 -35.22 -37.05
N ARG A 3 -9.52 -34.93 -35.82
CA ARG A 3 -9.03 -33.79 -35.03
C ARG A 3 -7.64 -34.13 -34.50
N ARG A 4 -6.64 -33.30 -34.83
CA ARG A 4 -5.31 -33.33 -34.22
C ARG A 4 -5.40 -32.59 -32.89
N VAL A 5 -5.05 -33.28 -31.81
CA VAL A 5 -4.75 -32.70 -30.50
C VAL A 5 -3.30 -32.22 -30.57
N VAL A 6 -3.08 -30.92 -30.34
CA VAL A 6 -1.74 -30.34 -30.17
C VAL A 6 -1.45 -30.35 -28.67
N PHE A 7 -0.48 -31.16 -28.26
CA PHE A 7 0.12 -31.07 -26.93
C PHE A 7 1.12 -29.91 -26.94
N ILE A 8 0.89 -28.89 -26.13
CA ILE A 8 1.90 -27.87 -25.82
C ILE A 8 2.72 -28.43 -24.65
N LEU A 9 3.99 -28.74 -24.93
CA LEU A 9 4.97 -29.16 -23.94
C LEU A 9 5.58 -27.88 -23.34
N ILE A 10 5.23 -27.54 -22.10
CA ILE A 10 5.93 -26.48 -21.35
C ILE A 10 7.22 -27.10 -20.82
N VAL A 11 8.35 -26.69 -21.39
CA VAL A 11 9.68 -27.09 -20.91
C VAL A 11 10.11 -26.09 -19.84
N LEU A 12 10.09 -26.53 -18.58
CA LEU A 12 10.66 -25.78 -17.46
C LEU A 12 12.20 -25.91 -17.55
N ILE A 13 12.90 -24.86 -17.98
CA ILE A 13 14.36 -24.84 -17.97
C ILE A 13 14.81 -24.26 -16.63
N LEU A 14 15.29 -25.12 -15.74
CA LEU A 14 16.05 -24.70 -14.56
C LEU A 14 17.48 -24.36 -15.01
N VAL A 15 17.77 -23.07 -15.23
CA VAL A 15 19.15 -22.61 -15.44
C VAL A 15 19.73 -22.25 -14.08
N LEU A 16 20.57 -23.13 -13.52
CA LEU A 16 21.39 -22.83 -12.34
C LEU A 16 22.65 -22.08 -12.80
N THR A 17 22.62 -20.75 -12.82
CA THR A 17 23.83 -19.94 -12.96
C THR A 17 24.47 -19.72 -11.60
N THR A 18 25.51 -20.50 -11.27
CA THR A 18 26.43 -20.19 -10.16
C THR A 18 27.37 -19.07 -10.59
N ALA A 19 27.10 -17.84 -10.16
CA ALA A 19 28.09 -16.78 -10.17
C ALA A 19 29.03 -16.95 -8.96
N CYS A 20 30.26 -17.38 -9.19
CA CYS A 20 31.29 -17.44 -8.15
C CYS A 20 31.67 -16.03 -7.70
N ASN A 21 31.15 -15.60 -6.55
CA ASN A 21 31.64 -14.40 -5.88
C ASN A 21 32.74 -14.80 -4.89
N ARG A 22 34.01 -14.55 -5.25
CA ARG A 22 35.15 -14.67 -4.33
C ARG A 22 35.13 -13.46 -3.39
N ASN A 23 34.35 -13.54 -2.32
CA ASN A 23 34.54 -12.78 -1.07
C ASN A 23 33.43 -13.20 -0.08
N GLY A 24 33.71 -14.19 0.77
CA GLY A 24 33.14 -14.37 2.12
C GLY A 24 31.63 -14.38 2.39
N GLY A 25 30.75 -14.11 1.43
CA GLY A 25 29.30 -14.22 1.55
C GLY A 25 28.84 -15.54 0.93
N GLY A 26 27.88 -16.22 1.57
CA GLY A 26 27.29 -17.44 1.05
C GLY A 26 26.88 -17.29 -0.43
N ASN A 27 26.96 -18.39 -1.18
CA ASN A 27 26.51 -18.40 -2.58
C ASN A 27 25.02 -18.04 -2.64
N VAL A 28 24.69 -16.78 -2.96
CA VAL A 28 23.30 -16.37 -3.20
C VAL A 28 22.83 -17.09 -4.45
N LYS A 29 21.87 -18.00 -4.30
CA LYS A 29 21.24 -18.69 -5.42
C LYS A 29 20.10 -17.84 -5.95
N TYR A 30 19.97 -17.82 -7.26
CA TYR A 30 18.86 -17.16 -7.94
C TYR A 30 18.01 -18.19 -8.67
N ILE A 31 16.70 -17.97 -8.69
CA ILE A 31 15.77 -18.64 -9.60
C ILE A 31 15.30 -17.60 -10.61
N GLU A 32 15.32 -17.96 -11.88
CA GLU A 32 14.76 -17.15 -12.95
C GLU A 32 13.30 -17.56 -13.22
N ARG A 33 12.43 -16.57 -13.35
CA ARG A 33 11.02 -16.68 -13.76
C ARG A 33 10.73 -15.56 -14.75
N GLU A 34 9.58 -15.63 -15.40
CA GLU A 34 9.10 -14.49 -16.20
C GLU A 34 8.97 -13.25 -15.30
N PRO A 35 9.52 -12.10 -15.73
CA PRO A 35 9.23 -10.80 -15.14
C PRO A 35 7.72 -10.60 -14.93
N ALA A 36 7.33 -10.06 -13.79
CA ALA A 36 5.94 -9.67 -13.59
C ALA A 36 5.70 -8.32 -14.29
N ASP A 37 4.71 -8.29 -15.19
CA ASP A 37 4.11 -7.07 -15.71
C ASP A 37 2.90 -6.75 -14.82
N CYS A 38 3.16 -6.11 -13.69
CA CYS A 38 2.15 -5.79 -12.69
C CYS A 38 2.33 -4.36 -12.17
N ASP A 39 1.21 -3.72 -11.86
CA ASP A 39 1.22 -2.43 -11.19
C ASP A 39 1.48 -2.61 -9.69
N ILE A 40 2.29 -1.72 -9.11
CA ILE A 40 2.58 -1.69 -7.69
C ILE A 40 1.81 -0.54 -7.04
N GLY A 41 0.78 -0.90 -6.28
CA GLY A 41 0.01 0.01 -5.44
C GLY A 41 0.56 0.08 -4.02
N ILE A 42 0.30 1.19 -3.32
CA ILE A 42 0.62 1.32 -1.89
C ILE A 42 -0.46 2.07 -1.12
N TRP A 43 -0.84 1.58 0.05
CA TRP A 43 -1.69 2.33 0.97
C TRP A 43 -0.95 3.53 1.54
N TYR A 44 -1.64 4.68 1.60
CA TYR A 44 -1.06 5.93 2.09
C TYR A 44 -2.06 6.65 3.00
N SER A 45 -1.66 6.81 4.25
CA SER A 45 -2.38 7.56 5.28
C SER A 45 -2.18 9.05 5.01
N VAL A 46 -3.21 9.69 4.45
CA VAL A 46 -3.19 11.12 4.09
C VAL A 46 -3.42 12.04 5.29
N TRP A 47 -3.68 11.50 6.49
CA TRP A 47 -4.40 12.24 7.53
C TRP A 47 -3.53 12.75 8.68
N TYR A 48 -2.19 12.67 8.61
CA TYR A 48 -1.35 13.17 9.71
C TYR A 48 -1.45 14.69 9.82
N ALA A 49 -1.86 15.18 10.99
CA ALA A 49 -1.79 16.58 11.35
C ALA A 49 -0.64 16.86 12.34
N TYR A 50 0.05 17.99 12.15
CA TYR A 50 1.11 18.47 13.05
C TYR A 50 1.20 20.00 13.00
N LEU A 51 0.11 20.67 13.35
CA LEU A 51 -0.03 22.13 13.36
C LEU A 51 0.31 22.77 14.70
N ASP A 52 0.25 21.99 15.79
CA ASP A 52 0.42 22.46 17.16
C ASP A 52 0.96 21.33 18.04
N GLU A 53 2.26 21.38 18.35
CA GLU A 53 3.00 20.35 19.08
C GLU A 53 2.34 19.97 20.41
N MET A 54 1.70 20.92 21.10
CA MET A 54 1.10 20.69 22.42
C MET A 54 -0.37 20.23 22.36
N SER A 55 -0.96 20.12 21.17
CA SER A 55 -2.37 19.77 21.01
C SER A 55 -2.63 18.27 21.19
N ASN A 56 -3.73 17.92 21.85
CA ASN A 56 -4.27 16.55 21.90
C ASN A 56 -5.44 16.34 20.91
N SER A 57 -5.71 17.31 20.02
CA SER A 57 -6.75 17.20 19.00
C SER A 57 -6.19 16.50 17.76
N VAL A 58 -6.88 15.47 17.26
CA VAL A 58 -6.42 14.71 16.08
C VAL A 58 -6.25 15.59 14.84
N GLN A 59 -7.09 16.61 14.64
CA GLN A 59 -7.02 17.56 13.52
C GLN A 59 -5.84 18.55 13.61
N ARG A 60 -5.25 18.71 14.80
CA ARG A 60 -4.15 19.65 15.05
C ARG A 60 -2.83 18.95 15.30
N ASN A 61 -2.86 17.75 15.87
CA ASN A 61 -1.69 16.93 16.14
C ASN A 61 -2.11 15.46 16.30
N THR A 62 -2.20 14.76 15.17
CA THR A 62 -2.57 13.33 15.16
C THR A 62 -1.53 12.48 15.88
N TRP A 63 -0.25 12.82 15.71
CA TRP A 63 0.88 12.10 16.30
C TRP A 63 0.74 11.99 17.82
N ASN A 64 0.40 13.09 18.48
CA ASN A 64 0.18 13.12 19.92
C ASN A 64 -1.19 12.55 20.30
N ALA A 65 -2.27 12.91 19.59
CA ALA A 65 -3.62 12.45 19.90
C ALA A 65 -3.75 10.92 19.89
N TRP A 66 -2.98 10.23 19.04
CA TRP A 66 -3.01 8.77 18.90
C TRP A 66 -1.76 8.05 19.45
N ASP A 67 -0.89 8.76 20.18
CA ASP A 67 0.36 8.21 20.75
C ASP A 67 1.22 7.46 19.72
N ILE A 68 1.47 8.10 18.58
CA ILE A 68 2.29 7.55 17.50
C ILE A 68 3.76 7.88 17.77
N GLN A 69 4.55 6.86 18.07
CA GLN A 69 5.92 7.02 18.58
C GLN A 69 7.03 6.99 17.50
N TYR A 70 6.68 6.88 16.22
CA TYR A 70 7.63 6.85 15.09
C TYR A 70 8.18 8.24 14.79
N ASP A 71 9.50 8.43 14.79
CA ASP A 71 10.11 9.63 14.20
C ASP A 71 10.45 9.31 12.73
N VAL A 72 9.81 9.99 11.78
CA VAL A 72 9.84 9.66 10.35
C VAL A 72 10.93 10.45 9.63
N LEU A 73 11.56 9.86 8.62
CA LEU A 73 12.53 10.56 7.78
C LEU A 73 11.89 11.77 7.09
N LEU A 74 12.52 12.93 7.24
CA LEU A 74 12.07 14.21 6.66
C LEU A 74 12.94 14.61 5.45
N PRO A 75 12.51 15.57 4.61
CA PRO A 75 13.23 16.00 3.41
C PRO A 75 14.66 16.51 3.68
N ASP A 76 14.91 17.03 4.88
CA ASP A 76 16.24 17.51 5.31
C ASP A 76 17.18 16.41 5.82
N GLY A 77 16.72 15.15 5.80
CA GLY A 77 17.45 13.98 6.28
C GLY A 77 17.38 13.74 7.79
N THR A 78 16.65 14.57 8.54
CA THR A 78 16.39 14.35 9.96
C THR A 78 15.20 13.40 10.19
N TYR A 79 14.98 13.00 11.44
CA TYR A 79 13.81 12.19 11.82
C TYR A 79 12.90 13.00 12.74
N GLY A 80 11.61 13.07 12.41
CA GLY A 80 10.62 13.87 13.15
C GLY A 80 9.17 13.59 12.77
N LYS A 81 8.30 14.57 13.03
CA LYS A 81 6.86 14.50 12.72
C LYS A 81 6.54 15.47 11.59
N TYR A 82 5.49 15.19 10.83
CA TYR A 82 5.07 16.02 9.70
C TYR A 82 3.56 16.25 9.66
N ASP A 83 3.14 17.28 8.95
CA ASP A 83 1.75 17.49 8.55
C ASP A 83 1.58 17.05 7.09
N SER A 84 0.52 16.29 6.78
CA SER A 84 0.24 15.83 5.41
C SER A 84 -0.33 16.93 4.50
N LEU A 85 -0.49 18.17 4.98
CA LEU A 85 -0.72 19.36 4.15
C LEU A 85 0.57 20.02 3.66
N ASP A 86 1.72 19.64 4.19
CA ASP A 86 3.00 20.21 3.79
C ASP A 86 3.43 19.67 2.41
N GLU A 87 3.53 20.55 1.43
CA GLU A 87 3.90 20.21 0.05
C GLU A 87 5.30 19.62 -0.04
N ASP A 88 6.26 20.14 0.72
CA ASP A 88 7.64 19.64 0.67
C ASP A 88 7.70 18.18 1.16
N ILE A 89 6.86 17.83 2.13
CA ILE A 89 6.70 16.45 2.61
C ILE A 89 6.03 15.59 1.54
N ILE A 90 4.95 16.07 0.90
CA ILE A 90 4.25 15.30 -0.14
C ILE A 90 5.18 15.03 -1.32
N PHE A 91 5.89 16.04 -1.82
CA PHE A 91 6.81 15.88 -2.95
C PHE A 91 7.99 14.98 -2.59
N PHE A 92 8.51 15.07 -1.36
CA PHE A 92 9.50 14.12 -0.89
C PHE A 92 8.96 12.69 -0.89
N HIS A 93 7.75 12.45 -0.37
CA HIS A 93 7.15 11.12 -0.42
C HIS A 93 6.92 10.62 -1.85
N LEU A 94 6.48 11.49 -2.78
CA LEU A 94 6.33 11.16 -4.21
C LEU A 94 7.67 10.79 -4.85
N GLU A 95 8.74 11.53 -4.56
CA GLU A 95 10.10 11.18 -5.01
C GLU A 95 10.53 9.80 -4.49
N GLN A 96 10.32 9.54 -3.21
CA GLN A 96 10.66 8.24 -2.61
C GLN A 96 9.83 7.11 -3.22
N MET A 97 8.52 7.30 -3.41
CA MET A 97 7.66 6.31 -4.05
C MET A 97 8.04 6.07 -5.52
N ALA A 98 8.45 7.12 -6.25
CA ALA A 98 8.93 7.03 -7.61
C ALA A 98 10.23 6.21 -7.72
N ASP A 99 11.21 6.47 -6.84
CA ASP A 99 12.45 5.68 -6.74
C ASP A 99 12.20 4.22 -6.35
N LEU A 100 11.20 3.97 -5.50
CA LEU A 100 10.78 2.63 -5.13
C LEU A 100 10.06 1.90 -6.28
N GLY A 101 9.58 2.64 -7.28
CA GLY A 101 8.85 2.10 -8.42
C GLY A 101 7.35 1.90 -8.17
N ILE A 102 6.76 2.62 -7.22
CA ILE A 102 5.30 2.64 -7.02
C ILE A 102 4.62 3.24 -8.25
N ASP A 103 3.50 2.64 -8.66
CA ASP A 103 2.71 3.04 -9.82
C ASP A 103 1.46 3.82 -9.42
N PHE A 104 0.87 3.49 -8.27
CA PHE A 104 -0.25 4.25 -7.71
C PHE A 104 -0.35 4.17 -6.18
N VAL A 105 -1.09 5.13 -5.63
CA VAL A 105 -1.37 5.27 -4.20
C VAL A 105 -2.86 5.04 -3.92
N ILE A 106 -3.16 4.28 -2.88
CA ILE A 106 -4.51 4.16 -2.30
C ILE A 106 -4.59 5.14 -1.13
N MET A 107 -5.25 6.27 -1.34
CA MET A 107 -5.44 7.28 -0.30
C MET A 107 -6.43 6.77 0.74
N ASP A 108 -5.97 6.62 1.98
CA ASP A 108 -6.82 6.21 3.09
C ASP A 108 -7.77 7.34 3.51
N GLN A 109 -9.03 7.23 3.07
CA GLN A 109 -10.15 8.05 3.51
C GLN A 109 -11.22 7.17 4.18
N THR A 110 -10.80 6.05 4.76
CA THR A 110 -11.71 5.00 5.20
C THR A 110 -12.49 5.37 6.45
N ASN A 111 -12.01 6.34 7.23
CA ASN A 111 -12.66 6.92 8.41
C ASN A 111 -13.86 7.84 8.14
N HIS A 112 -14.50 7.71 6.98
CA HIS A 112 -15.47 8.63 6.37
C HIS A 112 -14.81 9.88 5.80
N ILE A 113 -15.05 10.19 4.52
CA ILE A 113 -14.36 11.29 3.80
C ILE A 113 -14.43 12.63 4.57
N ASP A 114 -15.62 13.00 5.04
CA ASP A 114 -15.85 14.28 5.73
C ASP A 114 -15.84 14.19 7.27
N VAL A 115 -15.17 13.17 7.83
CA VAL A 115 -15.02 13.06 9.28
C VAL A 115 -14.36 14.31 9.85
N GLU A 116 -14.82 14.74 11.03
CA GLU A 116 -14.13 15.77 11.79
C GLU A 116 -13.88 17.07 10.99
N ASN A 117 -14.95 17.60 10.40
CA ASN A 117 -14.94 18.78 9.51
C ASN A 117 -14.11 18.61 8.23
N GLY A 118 -13.90 17.37 7.79
CA GLY A 118 -13.24 17.05 6.52
C GLY A 118 -11.72 17.16 6.54
N TYR A 119 -11.07 17.07 7.72
CA TYR A 119 -9.62 17.22 7.82
C TYR A 119 -8.83 16.15 7.04
N ILE A 120 -9.40 14.94 6.89
CA ILE A 120 -8.85 13.88 6.03
C ILE A 120 -9.01 14.26 4.56
N ASN A 121 -10.21 14.70 4.15
CA ASN A 121 -10.47 15.10 2.77
C ASN A 121 -9.63 16.31 2.33
N GLU A 122 -9.39 17.27 3.22
CA GLU A 122 -8.51 18.42 2.94
C GLU A 122 -7.11 17.94 2.52
N ARG A 123 -6.52 17.01 3.28
CA ARG A 123 -5.20 16.45 2.99
C ARG A 123 -5.19 15.54 1.77
N ALA A 124 -6.22 14.72 1.59
CA ALA A 124 -6.37 13.90 0.38
C ALA A 124 -6.45 14.76 -0.90
N LEU A 125 -7.21 15.85 -0.86
CA LEU A 125 -7.27 16.82 -1.97
C LEU A 125 -5.91 17.43 -2.24
N LYS A 126 -5.18 17.81 -1.18
CA LYS A 126 -3.84 18.39 -1.33
C LYS A 126 -2.88 17.41 -1.98
N PHE A 127 -2.90 16.14 -1.56
CA PHE A 127 -2.10 15.09 -2.14
C PHE A 127 -2.42 14.85 -3.63
N ALA A 128 -3.71 14.80 -3.99
CA ALA A 128 -4.12 14.65 -5.40
C ALA A 128 -3.68 15.82 -6.29
N GLN A 129 -3.70 17.05 -5.76
CA GLN A 129 -3.15 18.22 -6.45
C GLN A 129 -1.64 18.11 -6.67
N CYS A 130 -0.89 17.72 -5.64
CA CYS A 130 0.56 17.51 -5.74
C CYS A 130 0.92 16.38 -6.70
N ILE A 131 0.12 15.32 -6.83
CA ILE A 131 0.32 14.29 -7.86
C ILE A 131 0.23 14.89 -9.26
N LYS A 132 -0.74 15.78 -9.50
CA LYS A 132 -0.83 16.47 -10.80
C LYS A 132 0.42 17.29 -11.06
N GLU A 133 0.85 18.11 -10.11
CA GLU A 133 2.06 18.92 -10.24
C GLU A 133 3.31 18.07 -10.46
N TRP A 134 3.42 16.93 -9.76
CA TRP A 134 4.51 15.97 -9.93
C TRP A 134 4.52 15.34 -11.32
N ASN A 135 3.37 14.87 -11.81
CA ASN A 135 3.24 14.18 -13.10
C ASN A 135 3.35 15.14 -14.30
N ASP A 136 3.08 16.43 -14.11
CA ASP A 136 3.22 17.46 -15.15
C ASP A 136 4.69 17.79 -15.47
N ILE A 137 5.63 17.36 -14.62
CA ILE A 137 7.07 17.47 -14.84
C ILE A 137 7.54 16.22 -15.62
N PRO A 138 7.96 16.34 -16.89
CA PRO A 138 8.27 15.19 -17.74
C PRO A 138 9.41 14.30 -17.25
N GLU A 139 10.30 14.85 -16.43
CA GLU A 139 11.44 14.12 -15.85
C GLU A 139 11.03 13.19 -14.70
N ASN A 140 9.87 13.44 -14.08
CA ASN A 140 9.39 12.62 -12.97
C ASN A 140 8.80 11.31 -13.47
N ARG A 141 9.02 10.22 -12.71
CA ARG A 141 8.24 9.00 -12.90
C ARG A 141 6.80 9.27 -12.43
N PRO A 142 5.78 9.10 -13.30
CA PRO A 142 4.40 9.35 -12.90
C PRO A 142 3.94 8.40 -11.80
N ILE A 143 3.17 8.93 -10.85
CA ILE A 143 2.46 8.18 -9.82
C ILE A 143 0.99 8.57 -9.90
N LYS A 144 0.09 7.59 -9.82
CA LYS A 144 -1.36 7.86 -9.82
C LYS A 144 -1.96 7.72 -8.43
N TYR A 145 -3.20 8.14 -8.24
CA TYR A 145 -3.95 7.89 -7.01
C TYR A 145 -5.31 7.24 -7.24
N CYS A 146 -5.79 6.52 -6.25
CA CYS A 146 -7.21 6.21 -6.09
C CYS A 146 -7.61 6.44 -4.63
N SER A 147 -8.91 6.49 -4.36
CA SER A 147 -9.43 6.69 -2.99
C SER A 147 -9.93 5.37 -2.40
N ALA A 148 -9.72 5.22 -1.09
CA ALA A 148 -10.41 4.23 -0.27
C ALA A 148 -11.41 4.91 0.66
N ILE A 149 -12.65 4.43 0.65
CA ILE A 149 -13.76 4.94 1.48
C ILE A 149 -14.20 3.90 2.48
N GLY A 150 -14.95 4.30 3.52
CA GLY A 150 -15.30 3.35 4.57
C GLY A 150 -16.45 3.74 5.49
N ALA A 151 -17.29 4.73 5.13
CA ALA A 151 -18.48 5.05 5.93
C ALA A 151 -19.40 3.84 6.17
N ILE A 152 -19.34 2.84 5.28
CA ILE A 152 -20.09 1.60 5.42
C ILE A 152 -19.74 0.81 6.69
N GLN A 153 -18.53 0.95 7.22
CA GLN A 153 -18.09 0.29 8.47
C GLN A 153 -18.96 0.66 9.68
N TRP A 154 -19.45 1.91 9.72
CA TRP A 154 -20.28 2.39 10.82
C TRP A 154 -21.76 2.39 10.45
N SER A 155 -22.08 2.72 9.21
CA SER A 155 -23.48 2.85 8.78
C SER A 155 -24.15 1.50 8.51
N ASN A 156 -23.38 0.45 8.18
CA ASN A 156 -23.88 -0.83 7.67
C ASN A 156 -24.93 -0.67 6.55
N ASN A 157 -24.79 0.39 5.75
CA ASN A 157 -25.75 0.76 4.73
C ASN A 157 -25.03 1.08 3.42
N ALA A 158 -25.33 0.32 2.37
CA ALA A 158 -24.75 0.51 1.03
C ALA A 158 -25.04 1.88 0.41
N ALA A 159 -26.07 2.60 0.86
CA ALA A 159 -26.30 3.99 0.46
C ALA A 159 -25.14 4.92 0.83
N SER A 160 -24.34 4.58 1.86
CA SER A 160 -23.15 5.34 2.22
C SER A 160 -22.04 5.24 1.15
N ILE A 161 -21.89 4.08 0.50
CA ILE A 161 -20.95 3.91 -0.64
C ILE A 161 -21.35 4.85 -1.77
N GLU A 162 -22.63 4.90 -2.13
CA GLU A 162 -23.13 5.79 -3.19
C GLU A 162 -22.92 7.28 -2.83
N GLN A 163 -23.10 7.64 -1.56
CA GLN A 163 -22.88 9.01 -1.07
C GLN A 163 -21.39 9.40 -1.10
N GLU A 164 -20.50 8.54 -0.64
CA GLU A 164 -19.06 8.80 -0.69
C GLU A 164 -18.53 8.77 -2.13
N ALA A 165 -19.03 7.88 -2.99
CA ALA A 165 -18.72 7.87 -4.41
C ALA A 165 -19.13 9.19 -5.09
N LYS A 166 -20.29 9.75 -4.73
CA LYS A 166 -20.69 11.09 -5.20
C LYS A 166 -19.71 12.17 -4.78
N ILE A 167 -19.30 12.16 -3.51
CA ILE A 167 -18.34 13.13 -2.98
C ILE A 167 -17.02 13.05 -3.75
N LEU A 168 -16.50 11.83 -3.97
CA LEU A 168 -15.27 11.63 -4.73
C LEU A 168 -15.41 12.07 -6.19
N TRP A 169 -16.54 11.74 -6.82
CA TRP A 169 -16.78 12.14 -8.21
C TRP A 169 -16.74 13.67 -8.36
N ASP A 170 -17.48 14.39 -7.52
CA ASP A 170 -17.57 15.84 -7.60
C ASP A 170 -16.25 16.54 -7.21
N ARG A 171 -15.55 16.05 -6.18
CA ARG A 171 -14.38 16.72 -5.61
C ARG A 171 -13.04 16.29 -6.21
N TYR A 172 -12.99 15.14 -6.87
CA TYR A 172 -11.74 14.59 -7.43
C TYR A 172 -11.89 14.34 -8.94
N CYS A 173 -12.79 13.46 -9.36
CA CYS A 173 -12.88 13.03 -10.76
C CYS A 173 -13.27 14.16 -11.73
N MET A 174 -14.08 15.12 -11.26
CA MET A 174 -14.45 16.31 -12.03
C MET A 174 -13.40 17.44 -12.04
N GLN A 175 -12.28 17.25 -11.35
CA GLN A 175 -11.19 18.23 -11.29
C GLN A 175 -10.12 17.93 -12.33
N GLU A 176 -9.20 18.87 -12.53
CA GLU A 176 -8.08 18.72 -13.47
C GLU A 176 -7.14 17.56 -13.12
N PHE A 177 -7.07 17.19 -11.84
CA PHE A 177 -6.31 16.05 -11.34
C PHE A 177 -7.14 14.74 -11.34
N GLY A 178 -8.36 14.73 -11.89
CA GLY A 178 -9.26 13.57 -11.93
C GLY A 178 -9.14 12.68 -13.17
N THR A 179 -8.30 13.04 -14.13
CA THR A 179 -8.12 12.29 -15.39
C THR A 179 -7.28 11.02 -15.18
N SER A 180 -7.24 10.13 -16.18
CA SER A 180 -6.41 8.91 -16.16
C SER A 180 -4.91 9.16 -16.13
N ASP A 181 -4.46 10.41 -16.29
CA ASP A 181 -3.05 10.80 -16.19
C ASP A 181 -2.60 10.91 -14.71
N TYR A 182 -3.56 11.10 -13.80
CA TYR A 182 -3.30 11.35 -12.37
C TYR A 182 -4.08 10.42 -11.45
N HIS A 183 -5.31 10.05 -11.82
CA HIS A 183 -6.11 9.05 -11.12
C HIS A 183 -5.85 7.67 -11.73
N TYR A 184 -5.76 6.64 -10.90
CA TYR A 184 -5.57 5.26 -11.31
C TYR A 184 -6.89 4.70 -11.83
N TYR A 185 -6.86 4.14 -13.04
CA TYR A 185 -8.02 3.55 -13.70
C TYR A 185 -7.83 2.04 -13.78
N LEU A 186 -8.90 1.31 -13.48
CA LEU A 186 -9.01 -0.14 -13.64
C LEU A 186 -10.31 -0.41 -14.40
N ASP A 187 -10.30 -1.32 -15.38
CA ASP A 187 -11.46 -1.61 -16.22
C ASP A 187 -12.08 -0.34 -16.85
N ASP A 188 -11.23 0.56 -17.36
CA ASP A 188 -11.59 1.84 -18.00
C ASP A 188 -12.33 2.86 -17.11
N LYS A 189 -12.34 2.68 -15.78
CA LYS A 189 -12.93 3.62 -14.81
C LYS A 189 -11.96 3.95 -13.68
N PRO A 190 -12.10 5.11 -13.02
CA PRO A 190 -11.37 5.38 -11.78
C PRO A 190 -11.62 4.26 -10.77
N LEU A 191 -10.55 3.77 -10.14
CA LEU A 191 -10.64 2.76 -9.09
C LEU A 191 -11.19 3.39 -7.80
N LEU A 192 -12.13 2.71 -7.15
CA LEU A 192 -12.62 3.04 -5.80
C LEU A 192 -12.50 1.80 -4.92
N ILE A 193 -11.77 1.92 -3.81
CA ILE A 193 -11.68 0.87 -2.80
C ILE A 193 -12.73 1.13 -1.72
N VAL A 194 -13.57 0.14 -1.45
CA VAL A 194 -14.53 0.18 -0.33
C VAL A 194 -13.99 -0.70 0.79
N TYR A 195 -13.65 -0.07 1.92
CA TYR A 195 -13.25 -0.77 3.13
C TYR A 195 -14.44 -0.93 4.07
N GLY A 196 -14.66 -2.17 4.50
CA GLY A 196 -15.65 -2.52 5.51
C GLY A 196 -16.13 -3.95 5.35
N ASP A 197 -16.06 -4.72 6.44
CA ASP A 197 -16.44 -6.13 6.44
C ASP A 197 -17.90 -6.29 6.00
N GLY A 198 -18.15 -7.14 4.99
CA GLY A 198 -19.47 -7.34 4.40
C GLY A 198 -19.94 -6.24 3.42
N GLY A 199 -19.13 -5.20 3.19
CA GLY A 199 -19.49 -4.09 2.31
C GLY A 199 -19.80 -4.50 0.86
N GLU A 200 -19.13 -5.54 0.36
CA GLU A 200 -19.43 -6.11 -0.96
C GLU A 200 -20.83 -6.71 -1.05
N GLU A 201 -21.21 -7.53 -0.07
CA GLU A 201 -22.53 -8.16 -0.06
C GLU A 201 -23.62 -7.09 0.04
N LEU A 202 -23.43 -6.10 0.90
CA LEU A 202 -24.34 -4.96 1.05
C LEU A 202 -24.47 -4.18 -0.26
N TRP A 203 -23.36 -3.88 -0.93
CA TRP A 203 -23.38 -3.16 -2.21
C TRP A 203 -24.03 -3.98 -3.31
N ASN A 204 -23.72 -5.27 -3.43
CA ASN A 204 -24.29 -6.15 -4.44
C ASN A 204 -25.81 -6.28 -4.29
N ASN A 205 -26.32 -6.29 -3.05
CA ASN A 205 -27.75 -6.36 -2.74
C ASN A 205 -28.44 -5.00 -2.67
N TYR A 206 -27.74 -3.89 -2.85
CA TYR A 206 -28.32 -2.54 -2.77
C TYR A 206 -29.31 -2.29 -3.91
N ASP A 207 -30.57 -2.05 -3.55
CA ASP A 207 -31.69 -1.80 -4.47
C ASP A 207 -31.90 -0.32 -4.80
N GLY A 208 -31.18 0.57 -4.12
CA GLY A 208 -31.13 1.99 -4.44
C GLY A 208 -30.35 2.27 -5.74
N LYS A 209 -30.44 3.52 -6.21
CA LYS A 209 -29.72 3.93 -7.42
C LYS A 209 -28.21 3.99 -7.16
N LYS A 210 -27.42 3.40 -8.06
CA LYS A 210 -25.94 3.37 -8.04
C LYS A 210 -25.34 4.39 -9.00
N THR A 211 -25.86 5.61 -9.01
CA THR A 211 -25.57 6.63 -10.04
C THR A 211 -24.09 6.99 -10.07
N TYR A 212 -23.51 7.23 -8.90
CA TYR A 212 -22.10 7.60 -8.76
C TYR A 212 -21.22 6.37 -8.57
N GLY A 213 -21.68 5.35 -7.85
CA GLY A 213 -20.94 4.09 -7.71
C GLY A 213 -20.65 3.42 -9.05
N GLU A 214 -21.55 3.51 -10.04
CA GLU A 214 -21.33 2.97 -11.39
C GLU A 214 -20.26 3.74 -12.20
N MET A 215 -19.86 4.94 -11.77
CA MET A 215 -18.78 5.71 -12.41
C MET A 215 -17.39 5.18 -12.07
N PHE A 216 -17.29 4.31 -11.05
CA PHE A 216 -16.04 3.72 -10.59
C PHE A 216 -15.96 2.24 -10.91
N THR A 217 -14.73 1.73 -10.99
CA THR A 217 -14.46 0.31 -10.79
C THR A 217 -14.31 0.10 -9.30
N ILE A 218 -15.29 -0.57 -8.69
CA ILE A 218 -15.30 -0.82 -7.24
C ILE A 218 -14.54 -2.11 -6.95
N ARG A 219 -13.63 -2.04 -5.98
CA ARG A 219 -12.98 -3.18 -5.34
C ARG A 219 -13.06 -3.02 -3.82
N TYR A 220 -12.73 -4.08 -3.09
CA TYR A 220 -12.98 -4.13 -1.65
C TYR A 220 -11.71 -4.39 -0.85
N ALA A 221 -11.68 -3.82 0.34
CA ALA A 221 -10.70 -4.06 1.39
C ALA A 221 -11.41 -4.62 2.63
N ASP A 222 -10.75 -5.55 3.32
CA ASP A 222 -11.25 -6.16 4.55
C ASP A 222 -10.11 -6.58 5.48
N ASN A 223 -10.47 -6.96 6.71
CA ASN A 223 -9.56 -7.51 7.71
C ASN A 223 -9.50 -9.05 7.68
N GLY A 224 -10.18 -9.68 6.71
CA GLY A 224 -10.32 -11.12 6.64
C GLY A 224 -9.09 -11.83 6.07
N SER A 225 -8.14 -11.09 5.50
CA SER A 225 -7.11 -11.60 4.60
C SER A 225 -7.72 -12.41 3.46
N ASN A 226 -8.83 -11.96 2.86
CA ASN A 226 -9.46 -12.70 1.76
C ASN A 226 -8.66 -12.52 0.44
N PRO A 227 -8.50 -13.57 -0.39
CA PRO A 227 -7.90 -13.44 -1.72
C PRO A 227 -8.65 -12.42 -2.58
N GLY A 228 -7.93 -11.63 -3.39
CA GLY A 228 -8.53 -10.64 -4.30
C GLY A 228 -9.03 -9.37 -3.60
N ARG A 229 -8.64 -9.14 -2.34
CA ARG A 229 -8.92 -7.91 -1.60
C ARG A 229 -7.70 -7.00 -1.57
N TYR A 230 -7.97 -5.70 -1.51
CA TYR A 230 -6.95 -4.65 -1.51
C TYR A 230 -6.34 -4.40 -0.13
N GLY A 231 -6.79 -5.10 0.91
CA GLY A 231 -6.14 -5.15 2.23
C GLY A 231 -6.63 -4.13 3.26
N TRP A 232 -6.44 -4.48 4.54
CA TRP A 232 -6.19 -3.54 5.63
C TRP A 232 -5.45 -4.24 6.79
N ALA A 233 -6.08 -5.18 7.49
CA ALA A 233 -5.37 -6.06 8.44
C ALA A 233 -5.17 -7.47 7.84
N PHE A 234 -3.99 -7.75 7.29
CA PHE A 234 -3.68 -9.05 6.66
C PHE A 234 -2.94 -10.01 7.63
N ASP A 235 -3.65 -10.45 8.67
CA ASP A 235 -3.11 -11.28 9.75
C ASP A 235 -2.84 -12.74 9.39
N LYS A 236 -3.40 -13.25 8.29
CA LYS A 236 -3.14 -14.61 7.77
C LYS A 236 -2.05 -14.64 6.70
N GLY A 237 -1.37 -13.51 6.50
CA GLY A 237 -0.37 -13.31 5.46
C GLY A 237 -0.98 -13.17 4.06
N THR A 238 -0.11 -12.97 3.08
CA THR A 238 -0.41 -12.77 1.67
C THR A 238 -1.24 -13.91 1.11
N GLN A 239 -2.37 -13.58 0.48
CA GLN A 239 -3.17 -14.53 -0.28
C GLN A 239 -2.95 -14.33 -1.78
N LEU A 240 -2.63 -15.41 -2.49
CA LEU A 240 -2.44 -15.35 -3.94
C LEU A 240 -3.80 -15.21 -4.64
N HIS A 241 -3.87 -14.31 -5.61
CA HIS A 241 -5.02 -14.08 -6.47
C HIS A 241 -4.52 -13.50 -7.80
N GLU A 242 -5.29 -13.64 -8.88
CA GLU A 242 -4.85 -13.20 -10.21
C GLU A 242 -4.93 -11.70 -10.43
N GLU A 243 -5.91 -11.02 -9.83
CA GLU A 243 -6.00 -9.56 -9.89
C GLU A 243 -5.03 -8.90 -8.91
N VAL A 244 -5.30 -8.96 -7.60
CA VAL A 244 -4.52 -8.24 -6.58
C VAL A 244 -3.94 -9.17 -5.52
N VAL A 245 -2.70 -8.90 -5.11
CA VAL A 245 -2.03 -9.56 -3.98
C VAL A 245 -1.49 -8.50 -3.02
N VAL A 246 -1.78 -8.65 -1.72
CA VAL A 246 -1.33 -7.72 -0.67
C VAL A 246 -0.13 -8.28 0.08
N VAL A 247 0.88 -7.44 0.35
CA VAL A 247 1.99 -7.71 1.26
C VAL A 247 2.00 -6.68 2.39
N MET A 248 2.32 -7.13 3.62
CA MET A 248 2.27 -6.29 4.82
C MET A 248 3.39 -6.69 5.79
N PRO A 249 4.18 -5.75 6.33
CA PRO A 249 5.37 -6.08 7.11
C PRO A 249 5.06 -6.53 8.54
N GLY A 250 3.91 -6.14 9.07
CA GLY A 250 3.41 -6.39 10.41
C GLY A 250 2.17 -5.54 10.63
N TRP A 251 1.50 -5.70 11.79
CA TRP A 251 0.28 -4.95 12.11
C TRP A 251 -0.02 -5.02 13.61
N ASN A 252 -0.49 -3.92 14.18
CA ASN A 252 -1.01 -3.88 15.54
C ASN A 252 -1.95 -2.69 15.69
N ASN A 253 -3.25 -2.94 15.75
CA ASN A 253 -4.25 -1.88 15.94
C ASN A 253 -4.30 -1.32 17.38
N ARG A 254 -3.54 -1.88 18.32
CA ARG A 254 -3.50 -1.51 19.75
C ARG A 254 -4.88 -1.52 20.44
N LYS A 255 -5.86 -2.22 19.86
CA LYS A 255 -7.27 -2.30 20.31
C LYS A 255 -7.69 -3.71 20.71
N GLY A 256 -6.72 -4.59 20.98
CA GLY A 256 -6.94 -5.93 21.53
C GLY A 256 -6.91 -7.07 20.52
N ALA A 257 -6.73 -6.79 19.23
CA ALA A 257 -6.42 -7.84 18.26
C ALA A 257 -5.00 -8.37 18.48
N PRO A 258 -4.74 -9.67 18.27
CA PRO A 258 -3.38 -10.21 18.30
C PRO A 258 -2.50 -9.49 17.26
N PRO A 259 -1.32 -8.96 17.64
CA PRO A 259 -0.45 -8.29 16.70
C PRO A 259 0.19 -9.29 15.73
N VAL A 260 0.39 -8.84 14.50
CA VAL A 260 1.21 -9.53 13.50
C VAL A 260 2.66 -9.09 13.71
N MET A 261 3.45 -10.02 14.25
CA MET A 261 4.84 -9.77 14.61
C MET A 261 5.72 -9.64 13.37
N ARG A 262 6.47 -8.54 13.28
CA ARG A 262 7.45 -8.29 12.22
C ARG A 262 8.60 -9.31 12.20
N ASN A 263 8.98 -9.83 13.37
CA ASN A 263 10.03 -10.85 13.57
C ASN A 263 11.34 -10.54 12.81
N GLN A 264 11.90 -9.34 13.03
CA GLN A 264 13.12 -8.89 12.36
C GLN A 264 13.02 -9.01 10.82
N GLY A 265 11.84 -8.64 10.27
CA GLY A 265 11.53 -8.70 8.84
C GLY A 265 11.21 -10.09 8.30
N LYS A 266 11.35 -11.16 9.09
CA LYS A 266 11.03 -12.53 8.64
C LYS A 266 9.60 -12.65 8.12
N TRP A 267 8.63 -12.06 8.81
CA TRP A 267 7.23 -12.08 8.36
C TRP A 267 7.08 -11.47 6.96
N TYR A 268 7.65 -10.27 6.77
CA TYR A 268 7.56 -9.55 5.51
C TYR A 268 8.26 -10.29 4.36
N ARG A 269 9.43 -10.88 4.65
CA ARG A 269 10.17 -11.74 3.73
C ARG A 269 9.33 -12.92 3.26
N GLU A 270 8.70 -13.65 4.17
CA GLU A 270 7.87 -14.83 3.84
C GLU A 270 6.67 -14.45 2.95
N GLN A 271 6.08 -13.27 3.16
CA GLN A 271 5.00 -12.76 2.31
C GLN A 271 5.47 -12.48 0.87
N TRP A 272 6.61 -11.80 0.73
CA TRP A 272 7.20 -11.51 -0.58
C TRP A 272 7.67 -12.79 -1.28
N GLU A 273 8.31 -13.72 -0.57
CA GLU A 273 8.74 -15.00 -1.13
C GLU A 273 7.56 -15.81 -1.66
N LYS A 274 6.41 -15.80 -0.96
CA LYS A 274 5.18 -16.45 -1.44
C LYS A 274 4.71 -15.87 -2.78
N LEU A 275 4.73 -14.54 -2.93
CA LEU A 275 4.39 -13.84 -4.17
C LEU A 275 5.42 -14.10 -5.30
N LEU A 276 6.70 -14.00 -4.99
CA LEU A 276 7.79 -14.25 -5.93
C LEU A 276 7.80 -15.71 -6.41
N MET A 277 7.40 -16.67 -5.59
CA MET A 277 7.31 -18.08 -5.97
C MET A 277 5.98 -18.48 -6.63
N ALA A 278 4.99 -17.57 -6.68
CA ALA A 278 3.70 -17.85 -7.32
C ALA A 278 3.85 -18.19 -8.80
N GLU A 279 3.13 -19.24 -9.26
CA GLU A 279 3.13 -19.70 -10.66
C GLU A 279 2.54 -18.67 -11.62
N LYS A 280 1.43 -18.04 -11.22
CA LYS A 280 0.80 -16.92 -11.93
C LYS A 280 1.06 -15.65 -11.15
N LYS A 281 1.59 -14.62 -11.81
CA LYS A 281 1.78 -13.29 -11.23
C LYS A 281 0.46 -12.53 -11.23
N PRO A 282 0.19 -11.74 -10.16
CA PRO A 282 -1.00 -10.90 -10.14
C PRO A 282 -0.84 -9.73 -11.11
N GLU A 283 -1.96 -9.12 -11.50
CA GLU A 283 -1.98 -7.85 -12.24
C GLU A 283 -1.54 -6.67 -11.35
N ILE A 284 -1.82 -6.76 -10.04
CA ILE A 284 -1.56 -5.71 -9.06
C ILE A 284 -0.93 -6.32 -7.80
N VAL A 285 0.12 -5.68 -7.30
CA VAL A 285 0.63 -5.91 -5.93
C VAL A 285 0.36 -4.67 -5.10
N VAL A 286 -0.29 -4.84 -3.95
CA VAL A 286 -0.53 -3.75 -3.00
C VAL A 286 0.37 -3.92 -1.78
N ILE A 287 1.15 -2.89 -1.48
CA ILE A 287 1.91 -2.81 -0.24
C ILE A 287 1.05 -2.10 0.81
N ASN A 288 0.87 -2.75 1.95
CA ASN A 288 0.21 -2.17 3.10
C ASN A 288 1.24 -2.01 4.22
N SER A 289 1.78 -0.81 4.47
CA SER A 289 1.49 0.48 3.82
C SER A 289 2.74 1.34 3.74
N PHE A 290 2.67 2.47 3.04
CA PHE A 290 3.74 3.46 3.03
C PHE A 290 3.98 4.00 4.45
N ASN A 291 2.97 4.61 5.06
CA ASN A 291 3.09 5.42 6.26
C ASN A 291 2.00 5.17 7.32
N GLU A 292 1.29 4.03 7.36
CA GLU A 292 0.36 3.76 8.47
C GLU A 292 1.11 3.39 9.76
N TYR A 293 1.52 4.43 10.48
CA TYR A 293 2.26 4.33 11.74
C TYR A 293 1.35 4.09 12.95
N ALA A 294 0.04 4.39 12.87
CA ALA A 294 -0.86 4.17 14.00
C ALA A 294 -1.25 2.69 14.16
N GLU A 295 -1.31 1.95 13.05
CA GLU A 295 -1.55 0.50 13.04
C GLU A 295 -0.30 -0.35 12.72
N ASN A 296 0.87 0.29 12.70
CA ASN A 296 2.17 -0.36 12.54
C ASN A 296 2.32 -1.19 11.25
N THR A 297 1.75 -0.74 10.12
CA THR A 297 1.97 -1.38 8.81
C THR A 297 2.97 -0.62 7.92
N ALA A 298 3.38 0.59 8.34
CA ALA A 298 4.32 1.43 7.59
C ALA A 298 5.63 0.71 7.20
N ILE A 299 6.13 1.06 6.01
CA ILE A 299 7.45 0.67 5.49
C ILE A 299 8.40 1.86 5.28
N PHE A 300 7.87 3.09 5.26
CA PHE A 300 8.67 4.29 4.99
C PHE A 300 9.62 4.60 6.15
N PRO A 301 10.90 4.96 5.89
CA PRO A 301 11.93 5.04 6.92
C PRO A 301 11.55 5.83 8.17
N ALA A 302 11.82 5.24 9.33
CA ALA A 302 11.51 5.82 10.63
C ALA A 302 12.51 5.34 11.69
N ASP A 303 12.88 6.24 12.60
CA ASP A 303 13.58 5.91 13.83
C ASP A 303 12.58 5.39 14.86
N THR A 304 12.78 4.11 15.22
CA THR A 304 11.98 3.39 16.21
C THR A 304 12.75 3.16 17.52
N SER A 305 13.93 3.75 17.70
CA SER A 305 14.80 3.53 18.85
C SER A 305 14.14 3.89 20.19
N LYS A 306 13.22 4.86 20.17
CA LYS A 306 12.46 5.35 21.33
C LYS A 306 11.21 4.54 21.64
N MET A 307 10.84 3.57 20.79
CA MET A 307 9.63 2.79 21.02
C MET A 307 9.72 1.97 22.30
N THR A 308 8.62 1.99 23.04
CA THR A 308 8.51 1.25 24.30
C THR A 308 8.12 -0.21 24.08
N ASN A 309 7.44 -0.50 22.96
CA ASN A 309 7.03 -1.85 22.59
C ASN A 309 8.08 -2.48 21.66
N GLU A 310 8.76 -3.52 22.12
CA GLU A 310 9.76 -4.27 21.32
C GLU A 310 9.19 -4.84 20.02
N ILE A 311 7.87 -5.09 19.97
CA ILE A 311 7.18 -5.59 18.76
C ILE A 311 7.25 -4.57 17.61
N GLU A 312 7.37 -3.29 17.95
CA GLU A 312 7.28 -2.17 17.00
C GLU A 312 8.67 -1.66 16.59
N LYS A 313 9.73 -2.06 17.31
CA LYS A 313 11.11 -1.72 16.98
C LYS A 313 11.55 -2.40 15.69
N TRP A 314 12.16 -1.62 14.81
CA TRP A 314 12.70 -2.11 13.55
C TRP A 314 14.12 -2.60 13.78
N ILE A 315 14.20 -3.85 14.24
CA ILE A 315 15.44 -4.54 14.56
C ILE A 315 15.80 -5.45 13.38
N ASP A 316 17.03 -5.34 12.88
CA ASP A 316 17.54 -6.20 11.82
C ASP A 316 17.95 -7.58 12.33
N GLU A 317 18.46 -8.43 11.43
CA GLU A 317 18.90 -9.79 11.77
C GLU A 317 20.12 -9.85 12.72
N ASN A 318 20.86 -8.75 12.86
CA ASN A 318 21.97 -8.64 13.80
C ASN A 318 21.53 -8.15 15.18
N GLY A 319 20.24 -7.81 15.35
CA GLY A 319 19.74 -7.25 16.59
C GLY A 319 19.92 -5.73 16.70
N GLU A 320 20.24 -5.03 15.60
CA GLU A 320 20.47 -3.59 15.58
C GLU A 320 19.25 -2.82 15.06
N ILE A 321 19.03 -1.60 15.57
CA ILE A 321 17.97 -0.71 15.05
C ILE A 321 18.32 -0.30 13.62
N SER A 322 17.39 -0.51 12.69
CA SER A 322 17.56 -0.22 11.28
C SER A 322 16.37 0.60 10.76
N THR A 323 16.57 1.92 10.67
CA THR A 323 15.52 2.89 10.31
C THR A 323 15.04 2.76 8.86
N THR A 324 15.78 2.05 8.00
CA THR A 324 15.53 1.90 6.57
C THR A 324 15.22 0.46 6.17
N MET A 325 15.06 -0.45 7.13
CA MET A 325 14.97 -1.89 6.89
C MET A 325 13.86 -2.26 5.91
N TYR A 326 12.61 -1.90 6.23
CA TYR A 326 11.46 -2.27 5.41
C TYR A 326 11.46 -1.58 4.05
N TRP A 327 11.98 -0.37 3.96
CA TRP A 327 12.18 0.35 2.71
C TRP A 327 13.14 -0.40 1.77
N LYS A 328 14.32 -0.77 2.28
CA LYS A 328 15.33 -1.53 1.53
C LYS A 328 14.83 -2.91 1.10
N MET A 329 14.12 -3.61 2.01
CA MET A 329 13.49 -4.89 1.68
C MET A 329 12.47 -4.73 0.54
N THR A 330 11.60 -3.73 0.64
CA THR A 330 10.58 -3.48 -0.39
C THR A 330 11.21 -3.17 -1.75
N LYS A 331 12.25 -2.32 -1.78
CA LYS A 331 12.97 -2.01 -3.02
C LYS A 331 13.56 -3.26 -3.65
N ASP A 332 14.26 -4.08 -2.85
CA ASP A 332 14.85 -5.34 -3.32
C ASP A 332 13.79 -6.30 -3.87
N TYR A 333 12.62 -6.41 -3.23
CA TYR A 333 11.57 -7.32 -3.70
C TYR A 333 10.84 -6.81 -4.95
N ILE A 334 10.62 -5.51 -5.10
CA ILE A 334 10.07 -4.93 -6.33
C ILE A 334 11.06 -5.15 -7.49
N GLU A 335 12.36 -4.92 -7.26
CA GLU A 335 13.40 -5.17 -8.26
C GLU A 335 13.46 -6.65 -8.67
N GLN A 336 13.36 -7.57 -7.70
CA GLN A 336 13.26 -9.00 -7.97
C GLN A 336 12.02 -9.31 -8.81
N LEU A 337 10.84 -8.86 -8.38
CA LEU A 337 9.56 -9.09 -9.07
C LEU A 337 9.58 -8.62 -10.53
N ARG A 338 10.08 -7.41 -10.78
CA ARG A 338 10.20 -6.80 -12.11
C ARG A 338 11.29 -7.41 -12.97
N SER A 339 12.36 -7.95 -12.38
CA SER A 339 13.44 -8.57 -13.14
C SER A 339 13.23 -10.06 -13.42
N GLY A 340 12.32 -10.71 -12.69
CA GLY A 340 12.15 -12.17 -12.73
C GLY A 340 13.30 -12.94 -12.07
N LYS A 341 14.26 -12.26 -11.42
CA LYS A 341 15.45 -12.88 -10.79
C LYS A 341 15.29 -12.89 -9.28
N TYR A 342 14.93 -14.04 -8.73
CA TYR A 342 14.54 -14.15 -7.32
C TYR A 342 15.65 -14.77 -6.49
N LYS A 343 16.05 -14.09 -5.41
CA LYS A 343 17.00 -14.60 -4.43
C LYS A 343 16.35 -15.73 -3.65
N VAL A 344 17.07 -16.84 -3.50
CA VAL A 344 16.67 -17.95 -2.65
C VAL A 344 17.53 -17.92 -1.39
N PHE A 345 16.88 -17.72 -0.25
CA PHE A 345 17.53 -17.89 1.04
C PHE A 345 17.51 -19.38 1.40
N GLU A 346 18.68 -20.01 1.52
CA GLU A 346 18.78 -21.36 2.08
C GLU A 346 18.59 -21.26 3.61
N ASN A 347 17.63 -22.02 4.14
CA ASN A 347 17.36 -22.09 5.58
C ASN A 347 18.49 -22.75 6.36
#